data_AF-A0A2N2GFT9-F1
#
_entry.id   AF-A0A2N2GFT9-F1
#
_cell.length_a   1.000
_cell.length_b   1.000
_cell.length_c   1.000
_cell.angle_alpha   90.00
_cell.angle_beta   90.00
_cell.angle_gamma   90.00
#
_symmetry.space_group_name_H-M   'P 1'
#
loop_
_entity.id
_entity.type
_entity.pdbx_description
1 polymer ?
#
loop_
_entity_poly.entity_id
_entity_poly.type
_entity_poly.pdbx_seq_one_letter_code
_entity_poly.pdbx_strand_id
1 'polypeptide(L)'
;MVEFVMSPDLYYTNNDGRVDQIGEWAGWFDTAGEAIGSSIENNRFVLGLALPVRPFAALFLALGIIKGRESSTNVQSPDNSEYFEYLENLPTSTNVTFLMKDKEKLRQRVGNLSGIFADSSGRKAIKVRYADDRKKKLQLTRCFYTYNCHDISILSQDSIIDISNYRKKGQSVIKSQDFLSAFVPDVNVSILALTSRFDCLLVSTKKRLSFELDFNFSLKKTKSKTFLQGTLKDIIRPRNNTLYSGSYRSLICPVNMKKPPEPDGIQPWCIIFDSADGYLKWHQLFENSHQIVILDRAEKRFKEAAAHINQRYYNRADSLPAFIRGFLPTLTGIETICFNEN
;
A
#
# COMPACT_ATOMS: atom_id res chain seq x y z
N MET A 1 -25.74 -1.61 -7.78
CA MET A 1 -25.58 -2.01 -6.37
C MET A 1 -24.17 -2.52 -6.23
N VAL A 2 -23.33 -1.85 -5.45
CA VAL A 2 -22.01 -2.39 -5.09
C VAL A 2 -22.31 -3.50 -4.09
N GLU A 3 -22.09 -4.75 -4.48
CA GLU A 3 -22.18 -5.87 -3.53
C GLU A 3 -21.17 -5.64 -2.42
N PHE A 4 -21.62 -5.83 -1.18
CA PHE A 4 -20.77 -5.80 -0.01
C PHE A 4 -19.84 -7.00 -0.10
N VAL A 5 -18.67 -6.83 -0.72
CA VAL A 5 -17.61 -7.83 -0.64
C VAL A 5 -17.13 -7.75 0.80
N MET A 6 -17.69 -8.61 1.66
CA MET A 6 -17.16 -8.77 3.01
C MET A 6 -15.65 -9.01 2.85
N SER A 7 -14.86 -8.14 3.48
CA SER A 7 -13.42 -8.35 3.61
C SER A 7 -13.20 -9.82 4.01
N PRO A 8 -12.23 -10.52 3.40
CA PRO A 8 -11.99 -11.94 3.69
C PRO A 8 -11.99 -12.14 5.19
N ASP A 9 -12.62 -13.21 5.71
CA ASP A 9 -12.75 -13.48 7.14
C ASP A 9 -11.41 -13.26 7.88
N LEU A 10 -11.22 -12.05 8.39
CA LEU A 10 -9.98 -11.58 8.97
C LEU A 10 -10.11 -11.76 10.47
N TYR A 11 -9.18 -12.49 11.04
CA TYR A 11 -9.16 -12.85 12.43
C TYR A 11 -7.91 -12.29 13.10
N TYR A 12 -7.95 -12.23 14.42
CA TYR A 12 -6.79 -11.92 15.24
C TYR A 12 -6.76 -12.82 16.48
N THR A 13 -5.57 -12.98 17.05
CA THR A 13 -5.39 -13.73 18.29
C THR A 13 -5.31 -12.76 19.45
N ASN A 14 -6.25 -12.87 20.38
CA ASN A 14 -6.28 -12.12 21.63
C ASN A 14 -5.12 -12.52 22.55
N ASN A 15 -4.92 -11.71 23.61
CA ASN A 15 -3.91 -11.97 24.64
C ASN A 15 -4.15 -13.28 25.41
N ASP A 16 -5.38 -13.78 25.46
CA ASP A 16 -5.76 -15.05 26.07
C ASP A 16 -5.62 -16.25 25.11
N GLY A 17 -5.15 -16.02 23.88
CA GLY A 17 -4.98 -17.04 22.84
C GLY A 17 -6.25 -17.35 22.04
N ARG A 18 -7.38 -16.70 22.33
CA ARG A 18 -8.61 -16.86 21.53
C ARG A 18 -8.45 -16.23 20.16
N VAL A 19 -9.04 -16.86 19.15
CA VAL A 19 -9.10 -16.35 17.77
C VAL A 19 -10.46 -15.73 17.56
N ASP A 20 -10.50 -14.41 17.42
CA ASP A 20 -11.72 -13.65 17.20
C ASP A 20 -11.73 -13.05 15.79
N GLN A 21 -12.92 -12.92 15.23
CA GLN A 21 -13.11 -12.27 13.93
C GLN A 21 -13.04 -10.75 14.11
N ILE A 22 -12.41 -10.07 13.16
CA ILE A 22 -12.44 -8.61 13.12
C ILE A 22 -13.87 -8.14 12.83
N GLY A 23 -14.28 -7.05 13.47
CA GLY A 23 -15.61 -6.50 13.24
C GLY A 23 -15.78 -5.92 11.84
N GLU A 24 -17.04 -5.80 11.40
CA GLU A 24 -17.41 -5.22 10.09
C GLU A 24 -16.86 -3.81 9.86
N TRP A 25 -16.55 -3.08 10.93
CA TRP A 25 -15.92 -1.75 10.88
C TRP A 25 -14.60 -1.75 10.09
N ALA A 26 -13.81 -2.81 10.16
CA ALA A 26 -12.55 -2.90 9.42
C ALA A 26 -12.80 -2.98 7.91
N GLY A 27 -13.77 -3.81 7.50
CA GLY A 27 -14.20 -3.92 6.11
C GLY A 27 -14.81 -2.63 5.59
N TRP A 28 -15.53 -1.88 6.43
CA TRP A 28 -16.06 -0.56 6.05
C TRP A 28 -14.94 0.45 5.77
N PHE A 29 -13.93 0.56 6.64
CA PHE A 29 -12.80 1.47 6.40
C PHE A 29 -11.96 1.09 5.19
N ASP A 30 -11.73 -0.21 4.97
CA ASP A 30 -11.05 -0.71 3.78
C ASP A 30 -11.83 -0.35 2.50
N THR A 31 -13.13 -0.64 2.47
CA THR A 31 -13.98 -0.35 1.31
C THR A 31 -14.12 1.15 1.05
N ALA A 32 -14.29 1.95 2.11
CA ALA A 32 -14.33 3.40 2.02
C ALA A 32 -13.00 3.95 1.46
N GLY A 33 -11.87 3.43 1.94
CA GLY A 33 -10.55 3.76 1.40
C GLY A 33 -10.40 3.37 -0.07
N GLU A 34 -10.92 2.21 -0.46
CA GLU A 34 -10.86 1.72 -1.85
C GLU A 34 -11.70 2.57 -2.81
N ALA A 35 -12.91 2.95 -2.40
CA ALA A 35 -13.74 3.90 -3.16
C ALA A 35 -13.03 5.25 -3.35
N ILE A 36 -12.38 5.74 -2.30
CA ILE A 36 -11.56 6.97 -2.36
C ILE A 36 -10.39 6.78 -3.32
N GLY A 37 -9.58 5.74 -3.12
CA GLY A 37 -8.37 5.49 -3.91
C GLY A 37 -8.63 5.21 -5.38
N SER A 38 -9.83 4.72 -5.73
CA SER A 38 -10.22 4.44 -7.11
C SER A 38 -10.87 5.61 -7.85
N SER A 39 -11.21 6.67 -7.13
CA SER A 39 -11.82 7.85 -7.72
C SER A 39 -10.80 8.75 -8.44
N ILE A 40 -11.22 9.32 -9.57
CA ILE A 40 -10.50 10.40 -10.25
C ILE A 40 -11.08 11.71 -9.72
N GLU A 41 -10.39 12.32 -8.77
CA GLU A 41 -10.79 13.59 -8.16
C GLU A 41 -10.03 14.74 -8.81
N ASN A 42 -10.77 15.66 -9.45
CA ASN A 42 -10.20 16.89 -10.00
C ASN A 42 -10.04 17.99 -8.92
N ASN A 43 -10.87 17.91 -7.88
CA ASN A 43 -10.87 18.84 -6.77
C ASN A 43 -10.35 18.15 -5.52
N ARG A 44 -9.77 18.94 -4.61
CA ARG A 44 -9.36 18.42 -3.32
C ARG A 44 -10.59 18.16 -2.45
N PHE A 45 -10.74 16.93 -1.96
CA PHE A 45 -11.74 16.62 -0.94
C PHE A 45 -11.19 16.66 0.50
N VAL A 46 -12.13 16.82 1.42
CA VAL A 46 -11.97 16.61 2.86
C VAL A 46 -13.02 15.62 3.34
N LEU A 47 -12.59 14.59 4.06
CA LEU A 47 -13.45 13.61 4.73
C LEU A 47 -13.20 13.66 6.23
N GLY A 48 -14.17 14.16 7.01
CA GLY A 48 -14.16 14.11 8.46
C GLY A 48 -14.93 12.90 8.98
N LEU A 49 -14.34 12.16 9.90
CA LEU A 49 -14.91 10.98 10.55
C LEU A 49 -14.84 11.16 12.07
N ALA A 50 -15.98 11.14 12.76
CA ALA A 50 -16.04 11.14 14.22
C ALA A 50 -16.46 9.77 14.75
N LEU A 51 -15.52 9.09 15.40
CA LEU A 51 -15.61 7.70 15.83
C LEU A 51 -15.72 7.57 17.36
N PRO A 52 -16.42 6.54 17.89
CA PRO A 52 -16.40 6.25 19.31
C PRO A 52 -15.02 5.76 19.77
N VAL A 53 -14.35 4.96 18.92
CA VAL A 53 -12.97 4.51 19.05
C VAL A 53 -12.35 4.44 17.65
N ARG A 54 -11.05 4.71 17.54
CA ARG A 54 -10.30 4.78 16.26
C ARG A 54 -9.20 3.74 16.00
N PRO A 55 -8.81 2.80 16.91
CA PRO A 55 -7.73 1.86 16.60
C PRO A 55 -7.92 1.21 15.22
N PHE A 56 -6.83 1.16 14.45
CA PHE A 56 -6.77 0.63 13.08
C PHE A 56 -7.59 1.35 12.00
N ALA A 57 -8.41 2.34 12.32
CA ALA A 57 -9.23 3.04 11.31
C ALA A 57 -8.35 3.66 10.21
N ALA A 58 -7.29 4.36 10.61
CA ALA A 58 -6.32 4.94 9.69
C ALA A 58 -5.60 3.89 8.84
N LEU A 59 -5.30 2.72 9.43
CA LEU A 59 -4.60 1.64 8.75
C LEU A 59 -5.48 1.01 7.66
N PHE A 60 -6.75 0.71 7.97
CA PHE A 60 -7.69 0.15 6.99
C PHE A 60 -8.08 1.15 5.91
N LEU A 61 -8.24 2.44 6.23
CA LEU A 61 -8.43 3.48 5.22
C LEU A 61 -7.23 3.58 4.28
N ALA A 62 -6.01 3.56 4.83
CA ALA A 62 -4.79 3.61 4.03
C ALA A 62 -4.63 2.38 3.14
N LEU A 63 -4.96 1.19 3.66
CA LEU A 63 -5.00 -0.06 2.92
C LEU A 63 -5.94 0.08 1.71
N GLY A 64 -7.18 0.48 1.97
CA GLY A 64 -8.19 0.69 0.95
C GLY A 64 -7.72 1.65 -0.13
N ILE A 65 -7.18 2.82 0.26
CA ILE A 65 -6.68 3.81 -0.69
C ILE A 65 -5.61 3.22 -1.59
N ILE A 66 -4.64 2.52 -1.01
CA ILE A 66 -3.56 1.89 -1.78
C ILE A 66 -4.14 0.84 -2.73
N LYS A 67 -5.07 -0.02 -2.28
CA LYS A 67 -5.78 -0.99 -3.13
C LYS A 67 -6.48 -0.30 -4.30
N GLY A 68 -7.33 0.69 -4.03
CA GLY A 68 -8.10 1.40 -5.04
C GLY A 68 -7.22 2.09 -6.07
N ARG A 69 -6.09 2.66 -5.63
CA ARG A 69 -5.11 3.30 -6.52
C ARG A 69 -4.29 2.31 -7.33
N GLU A 70 -3.99 1.12 -6.81
CA GLU A 70 -3.34 0.05 -7.59
C GLU A 70 -4.32 -0.53 -8.63
N SER A 71 -5.58 -0.77 -8.26
CA SER A 71 -6.62 -1.25 -9.16
C SER A 71 -6.94 -0.26 -10.27
N SER A 72 -7.01 1.04 -9.97
CA SER A 72 -7.33 2.07 -10.97
C SER A 72 -6.19 2.34 -11.94
N THR A 73 -4.95 2.21 -11.48
CA THR A 73 -3.81 2.16 -12.41
C THR A 73 -3.78 0.89 -13.26
N ASN A 74 -4.48 -0.17 -12.85
CA ASN A 74 -4.60 -1.44 -13.59
C ASN A 74 -5.85 -1.53 -14.49
N VAL A 75 -6.81 -0.59 -14.44
CA VAL A 75 -7.92 -0.54 -15.43
C VAL A 75 -7.39 -0.16 -16.81
N GLN A 76 -6.25 0.54 -16.85
CA GLN A 76 -5.29 0.41 -17.93
C GLN A 76 -4.26 -0.61 -17.47
N SER A 77 -4.46 -1.91 -17.66
CA SER A 77 -3.30 -2.80 -17.53
C SER A 77 -2.28 -2.22 -18.50
N PRO A 78 -1.07 -1.78 -18.06
CA PRO A 78 -0.01 -1.65 -19.05
C PRO A 78 -0.01 -3.00 -19.72
N ASP A 79 -0.28 -3.03 -21.02
CA ASP A 79 -0.29 -4.29 -21.74
C ASP A 79 1.02 -4.95 -21.34
N ASN A 80 0.96 -6.13 -20.69
CA ASN A 80 2.17 -6.81 -20.26
C ASN A 80 3.13 -6.93 -21.45
N SER A 81 2.59 -6.92 -22.68
CA SER A 81 3.32 -6.80 -23.93
C SER A 81 4.14 -5.51 -24.05
N GLU A 82 3.62 -4.32 -23.71
CA GLU A 82 4.38 -3.06 -23.79
C GLU A 82 5.59 -3.07 -22.82
N TYR A 83 5.38 -3.47 -21.57
CA TYR A 83 6.51 -3.57 -20.63
C TYR A 83 7.48 -4.69 -21.01
N PHE A 84 6.97 -5.79 -21.55
CA PHE A 84 7.81 -6.86 -22.08
C PHE A 84 8.65 -6.39 -23.28
N GLU A 85 8.05 -5.69 -24.24
CA GLU A 85 8.71 -5.10 -25.40
C GLU A 85 9.76 -4.08 -24.98
N TYR A 86 9.44 -3.26 -23.99
CA TYR A 86 10.42 -2.36 -23.37
C TYR A 86 11.63 -3.14 -22.84
N LEU A 87 11.41 -4.21 -22.06
CA LEU A 87 12.50 -5.04 -21.54
C LEU A 87 13.25 -5.80 -22.65
N GLU A 88 12.56 -6.23 -23.71
CA GLU A 88 13.14 -6.90 -24.88
C GLU A 88 14.08 -5.98 -25.65
N ASN A 89 13.79 -4.67 -25.70
CA ASN A 89 14.59 -3.67 -26.39
C ASN A 89 15.79 -3.13 -25.58
N LEU A 90 15.95 -3.52 -24.32
CA LEU A 90 17.08 -3.08 -23.49
C LEU A 90 18.37 -3.80 -23.87
N PRO A 91 19.54 -3.12 -23.76
CA PRO A 91 20.82 -3.77 -23.98
C PRO A 91 21.02 -4.98 -23.07
N THR A 92 21.65 -6.04 -23.60
CA THR A 92 22.18 -7.10 -22.75
C THR A 92 23.15 -6.53 -21.73
N SER A 93 23.24 -7.15 -20.56
CA SER A 93 23.98 -6.70 -19.39
C SER A 93 23.36 -5.52 -18.65
N THR A 94 22.18 -5.02 -19.04
CA THR A 94 21.43 -4.05 -18.23
C THR A 94 21.17 -4.61 -16.84
N ASN A 95 21.55 -3.85 -15.81
CA ASN A 95 21.34 -4.23 -14.41
C ASN A 95 19.87 -4.13 -14.06
N VAL A 96 19.33 -5.20 -13.45
CA VAL A 96 17.94 -5.29 -13.05
C VAL A 96 17.81 -5.83 -11.63
N THR A 97 16.78 -5.39 -10.93
CA THR A 97 16.22 -6.15 -9.81
C THR A 97 15.13 -7.07 -10.31
N PHE A 98 14.96 -8.20 -9.65
CA PHE A 98 13.85 -9.09 -9.92
C PHE A 98 13.34 -9.79 -8.67
N LEU A 99 12.08 -10.23 -8.71
CA LEU A 99 11.42 -10.89 -7.60
C LEU A 99 11.47 -12.41 -7.73
N MET A 100 11.66 -13.09 -6.60
CA MET A 100 11.66 -14.54 -6.48
C MET A 100 10.90 -15.00 -5.26
N LYS A 101 9.97 -15.92 -5.45
CA LYS A 101 9.28 -16.59 -4.36
C LYS A 101 10.23 -17.56 -3.65
N ASP A 102 10.38 -17.41 -2.34
CA ASP A 102 11.13 -18.31 -1.45
C ASP A 102 10.22 -18.68 -0.26
N LYS A 103 9.51 -19.81 -0.40
CA LYS A 103 8.41 -20.21 0.49
C LYS A 103 7.31 -19.14 0.51
N GLU A 104 6.96 -18.63 1.69
CA GLU A 104 5.94 -17.59 1.91
C GLU A 104 6.47 -16.16 1.68
N LYS A 105 7.76 -16.00 1.35
CA LYS A 105 8.41 -14.70 1.20
C LYS A 105 8.63 -14.37 -0.26
N LEU A 106 8.48 -13.09 -0.60
CA LEU A 106 8.97 -12.56 -1.86
C LEU A 106 10.31 -11.89 -1.63
N ARG A 107 11.33 -12.33 -2.37
CA ARG A 107 12.68 -11.80 -2.29
C ARG A 107 13.03 -11.00 -3.53
N GLN A 108 13.59 -9.82 -3.34
CA GLN A 108 14.23 -9.06 -4.39
C GLN A 108 15.70 -9.49 -4.51
N ARG A 109 16.13 -9.72 -5.75
CA ARG A 109 17.51 -10.04 -6.13
C ARG A 109 17.97 -9.10 -7.21
N VAL A 110 19.28 -9.08 -7.45
CA VAL A 110 19.90 -8.35 -8.54
C VAL A 110 20.45 -9.33 -9.57
N GLY A 111 20.36 -8.95 -10.83
CA GLY A 111 20.92 -9.67 -11.95
C GLY A 111 21.15 -8.74 -13.14
N ASN A 112 21.49 -9.32 -14.28
CA ASN A 112 21.55 -8.60 -15.53
C ASN A 112 20.69 -9.27 -16.62
N LEU A 113 20.23 -8.48 -17.57
CA LEU A 113 19.59 -9.01 -18.76
C LEU A 113 20.61 -9.79 -19.58
N SER A 114 20.27 -11.00 -19.99
CA SER A 114 21.16 -11.89 -20.73
C SER A 114 20.61 -12.27 -22.11
N GLY A 115 19.52 -11.62 -22.53
CA GLY A 115 18.85 -11.81 -23.80
C GLY A 115 17.46 -12.44 -23.63
N ILE A 116 16.98 -13.06 -24.71
CA ILE A 116 15.62 -13.57 -24.81
C ILE A 116 15.66 -15.09 -25.02
N PHE A 117 14.68 -15.77 -24.46
CA PHE A 117 14.37 -17.17 -24.73
C PHE A 117 13.11 -17.22 -25.58
N ALA A 118 13.09 -18.04 -26.62
CA ALA A 118 11.85 -18.47 -27.28
C ALA A 118 11.71 -19.97 -27.04
N ASP A 119 10.57 -20.40 -26.51
CA ASP A 119 10.27 -21.82 -26.37
C ASP A 119 9.80 -22.43 -27.69
N SER A 120 9.67 -23.75 -27.74
CA SER A 120 9.21 -24.47 -28.93
C SER A 120 7.77 -24.15 -29.34
N SER A 121 7.00 -23.49 -28.47
CA SER A 121 5.64 -23.00 -28.77
C SER A 121 5.62 -21.53 -29.22
N GLY A 122 6.79 -20.89 -29.40
CA GLY A 122 6.92 -19.51 -29.81
C GLY A 122 6.74 -18.48 -28.69
N ARG A 123 6.59 -18.92 -27.43
CA ARG A 123 6.47 -17.99 -26.30
C ARG A 123 7.84 -17.42 -25.95
N LYS A 124 7.92 -16.10 -25.84
CA LYS A 124 9.14 -15.38 -25.48
C LYS A 124 9.27 -15.19 -23.96
N ALA A 125 10.50 -15.16 -23.48
CA ALA A 125 10.83 -14.79 -22.10
C ALA A 125 12.13 -13.99 -22.01
N ILE A 126 12.16 -12.99 -21.14
CA ILE A 126 13.35 -12.24 -20.76
C ILE A 126 14.24 -13.12 -19.87
N LYS A 127 15.50 -13.28 -20.24
CA LYS A 127 16.49 -14.04 -19.45
C LYS A 127 17.25 -13.10 -18.52
N VAL A 128 17.15 -13.32 -17.22
CA VAL A 128 17.94 -12.62 -16.21
C VAL A 128 19.00 -13.55 -15.64
N ARG A 129 20.27 -13.15 -15.70
CA ARG A 129 21.38 -13.87 -15.09
C ARG A 129 21.66 -13.33 -13.70
N TYR A 130 21.88 -14.23 -12.73
CA TYR A 130 22.09 -13.86 -11.33
C TYR A 130 22.98 -14.87 -10.60
N ALA A 131 23.54 -14.49 -9.45
CA ALA A 131 24.32 -15.38 -8.59
C ALA A 131 23.46 -15.95 -7.45
N ASP A 132 23.70 -17.21 -7.06
CA ASP A 132 22.99 -17.87 -5.94
C ASP A 132 23.94 -18.73 -5.10
N ASP A 133 24.02 -18.43 -3.81
CA ASP A 133 24.87 -19.15 -2.85
C ASP A 133 24.51 -20.62 -2.72
N ARG A 134 23.23 -20.99 -2.92
CA ARG A 134 22.77 -22.35 -2.63
C ARG A 134 23.23 -23.38 -3.65
N LYS A 135 23.55 -22.97 -4.89
CA LYS A 135 23.71 -23.93 -6.01
C LYS A 135 25.16 -24.21 -6.41
N LYS A 136 26.18 -23.68 -5.70
CA LYS A 136 27.62 -23.78 -6.06
C LYS A 136 27.98 -23.33 -7.50
N LYS A 137 27.00 -22.91 -8.31
CA LYS A 137 27.18 -22.37 -9.67
C LYS A 137 27.40 -20.86 -9.57
N LEU A 138 28.41 -20.37 -10.27
CA LEU A 138 28.75 -18.94 -10.31
C LEU A 138 27.61 -18.08 -10.88
N GLN A 139 26.86 -18.59 -11.86
CA GLN A 139 25.78 -17.86 -12.51
C GLN A 139 24.61 -18.80 -12.86
N LEU A 140 23.39 -18.38 -12.52
CA LEU A 140 22.12 -19.01 -12.88
C LEU A 140 21.36 -18.08 -13.83
N THR A 141 20.44 -18.66 -14.60
CA THR A 141 19.52 -17.89 -15.47
C THR A 141 18.10 -18.16 -15.03
N ARG A 142 17.28 -17.11 -15.00
CA ARG A 142 15.83 -17.18 -14.81
C ARG A 142 15.12 -16.53 -15.98
N CYS A 143 14.02 -17.15 -16.41
CA CYS A 143 13.18 -16.65 -17.48
C CYS A 143 11.92 -15.99 -16.89
N PHE A 144 11.56 -14.83 -17.45
CA PHE A 144 10.33 -14.10 -17.14
C PHE A 144 9.55 -13.93 -18.45
N TYR A 145 8.35 -14.49 -18.49
CA TYR A 145 7.44 -14.41 -19.62
C TYR A 145 6.62 -13.11 -19.52
N THR A 146 5.83 -12.82 -20.54
CA THR A 146 4.93 -11.67 -20.58
C THR A 146 4.04 -11.58 -19.34
N TYR A 147 3.45 -12.67 -18.87
CA TYR A 147 2.55 -12.64 -17.70
C TYR A 147 3.24 -12.31 -16.36
N ASN A 148 4.57 -12.33 -16.28
CA ASN A 148 5.32 -12.01 -15.07
C ASN A 148 6.53 -11.09 -15.32
N CYS A 149 6.51 -10.30 -16.39
CA CYS A 149 7.60 -9.36 -16.71
C CYS A 149 7.72 -8.24 -15.68
N HIS A 150 6.61 -7.84 -15.03
CA HIS A 150 6.62 -6.88 -13.93
C HIS A 150 7.31 -7.36 -12.65
N ASP A 151 7.74 -8.63 -12.58
CA ASP A 151 8.67 -9.07 -11.53
C ASP A 151 10.09 -8.53 -11.74
N ILE A 152 10.38 -7.86 -12.87
CA ILE A 152 11.66 -7.22 -13.20
C ILE A 152 11.50 -5.70 -13.11
N SER A 153 12.49 -5.02 -12.53
CA SER A 153 12.63 -3.57 -12.57
C SER A 153 14.07 -3.17 -12.84
N ILE A 154 14.28 -2.13 -13.64
CA ILE A 154 15.61 -1.66 -14.02
C ILE A 154 16.25 -0.92 -12.86
N LEU A 155 17.52 -1.20 -12.61
CA LEU A 155 18.34 -0.42 -11.70
C LEU A 155 18.86 0.82 -12.45
N SER A 156 18.90 1.99 -11.81
CA SER A 156 19.38 3.21 -12.46
C SER A 156 20.74 2.96 -13.14
N GLN A 157 20.93 3.52 -14.33
CA GLN A 157 22.09 3.23 -15.19
C GLN A 157 23.44 3.55 -14.50
N ASP A 158 23.43 4.45 -13.51
CA ASP A 158 24.62 4.82 -12.72
C ASP A 158 25.01 3.81 -11.63
N SER A 159 24.20 2.77 -11.42
CA SER A 159 24.47 1.77 -10.39
C SER A 159 25.44 0.69 -10.89
N ILE A 160 26.73 0.88 -10.59
CA ILE A 160 27.75 -0.16 -10.75
C ILE A 160 27.50 -1.21 -9.66
N ILE A 161 26.76 -2.27 -10.01
CA ILE A 161 26.50 -3.38 -9.08
C ILE A 161 27.27 -4.62 -9.51
N ASP A 162 28.19 -5.05 -8.66
CA ASP A 162 28.87 -6.33 -8.81
C ASP A 162 27.96 -7.48 -8.38
N ILE A 163 27.32 -8.12 -9.36
CA ILE A 163 26.41 -9.26 -9.18
C ILE A 163 27.12 -10.44 -8.48
N SER A 164 28.45 -10.55 -8.60
CA SER A 164 29.20 -11.64 -7.97
C SER A 164 29.29 -11.53 -6.46
N ASN A 165 29.02 -10.34 -5.89
CA ASN A 165 29.09 -10.05 -4.46
C ASN A 165 27.76 -9.52 -3.88
N TYR A 166 26.88 -8.97 -4.71
CA TYR A 166 25.65 -8.33 -4.24
C TYR A 166 24.59 -9.32 -3.77
N ARG A 167 24.35 -9.38 -2.46
CA ARG A 167 23.19 -9.99 -1.77
C ARG A 167 22.63 -11.25 -2.47
N LYS A 168 23.48 -12.26 -2.70
CA LYS A 168 23.15 -13.51 -3.41
C LYS A 168 21.90 -14.24 -2.90
N LYS A 169 21.59 -14.15 -1.60
CA LYS A 169 20.36 -14.69 -1.01
C LYS A 169 19.10 -13.90 -1.38
N GLY A 170 19.23 -12.61 -1.72
CA GLY A 170 18.16 -11.64 -1.94
C GLY A 170 17.62 -11.03 -0.64
N GLN A 171 17.13 -9.80 -0.72
CA GLN A 171 16.43 -9.12 0.38
C GLN A 171 14.97 -9.56 0.40
N SER A 172 14.43 -9.91 1.56
CA SER A 172 12.98 -10.14 1.69
C SER A 172 12.28 -8.79 1.57
N VAL A 173 11.37 -8.62 0.62
CA VAL A 173 10.63 -7.36 0.40
C VAL A 173 9.14 -7.50 0.72
N ILE A 174 8.66 -8.74 0.79
CA ILE A 174 7.37 -9.14 1.34
C ILE A 174 7.60 -10.39 2.20
N LYS A 175 7.05 -10.39 3.42
CA LYS A 175 7.24 -11.45 4.41
C LYS A 175 6.12 -12.48 4.39
N SER A 176 4.89 -12.05 4.06
CA SER A 176 3.68 -12.88 4.15
C SER A 176 2.93 -12.92 2.83
N GLN A 177 3.59 -13.32 1.75
CA GLN A 177 3.04 -13.31 0.39
C GLN A 177 1.74 -14.10 0.28
N ASP A 178 1.68 -15.30 0.88
CA ASP A 178 0.50 -16.16 0.78
C ASP A 178 -0.70 -15.55 1.51
N PHE A 179 -0.48 -14.87 2.65
CA PHE A 179 -1.52 -14.09 3.34
C PHE A 179 -2.00 -12.94 2.46
N LEU A 180 -1.10 -12.13 1.89
CA LEU A 180 -1.50 -10.98 1.06
C LEU A 180 -2.22 -11.40 -0.21
N SER A 181 -1.75 -12.46 -0.87
CA SER A 181 -2.39 -12.97 -2.10
C SER A 181 -3.80 -13.49 -1.82
N ALA A 182 -4.08 -13.95 -0.60
CA ALA A 182 -5.42 -14.36 -0.19
C ALA A 182 -6.26 -13.17 0.31
N PHE A 183 -5.65 -12.18 0.94
CA PHE A 183 -6.34 -11.03 1.53
C PHE A 183 -6.75 -9.98 0.49
N VAL A 184 -5.86 -9.70 -0.47
CA VAL A 184 -6.02 -8.68 -1.50
C VAL A 184 -5.64 -9.26 -2.87
N PRO A 185 -6.44 -10.19 -3.41
CA PRO A 185 -6.09 -10.91 -4.64
C PRO A 185 -5.89 -9.99 -5.86
N ASP A 186 -6.55 -8.84 -5.88
CA ASP A 186 -6.52 -7.88 -7.00
C ASP A 186 -5.29 -6.94 -6.94
N VAL A 187 -4.51 -6.98 -5.86
CA VAL A 187 -3.32 -6.16 -5.71
C VAL A 187 -2.09 -6.89 -6.26
N ASN A 188 -1.44 -6.29 -7.26
CA ASN A 188 -0.17 -6.78 -7.76
C ASN A 188 0.97 -6.48 -6.76
N VAL A 189 1.22 -7.44 -5.88
CA VAL A 189 2.31 -7.40 -4.89
C VAL A 189 3.70 -7.15 -5.48
N SER A 190 3.94 -7.50 -6.74
CA SER A 190 5.23 -7.29 -7.40
C SER A 190 5.46 -5.82 -7.71
N ILE A 191 4.41 -5.13 -8.17
CA ILE A 191 4.43 -3.67 -8.38
C ILE A 191 4.70 -2.97 -7.05
N LEU A 192 4.00 -3.35 -5.98
CA LEU A 192 4.25 -2.83 -4.63
C LEU A 192 5.71 -3.02 -4.18
N ALA A 193 6.29 -4.19 -4.47
CA ALA A 193 7.64 -4.53 -4.04
C ALA A 193 8.74 -3.77 -4.80
N LEU A 194 8.47 -3.32 -6.03
CA LEU A 194 9.49 -2.76 -6.93
C LEU A 194 9.35 -1.26 -7.21
N THR A 195 8.18 -0.68 -6.97
CA THR A 195 7.91 0.74 -7.30
C THR A 195 7.67 1.56 -6.04
N SER A 196 7.84 2.87 -6.15
CA SER A 196 7.50 3.83 -5.09
C SER A 196 6.42 4.78 -5.59
N ARG A 197 5.39 5.01 -4.76
CA ARG A 197 4.33 5.99 -5.02
C ARG A 197 3.89 6.57 -3.68
N PHE A 198 3.77 7.89 -3.56
CA PHE A 198 3.42 8.50 -2.28
C PHE A 198 1.90 8.63 -2.13
N ASP A 199 1.23 7.52 -1.79
CA ASP A 199 -0.22 7.47 -1.72
C ASP A 199 -0.75 8.10 -0.43
N CYS A 200 -0.18 7.73 0.71
CA CYS A 200 -0.71 8.13 2.02
C CYS A 200 0.35 8.74 2.95
N LEU A 201 0.09 9.91 3.51
CA LEU A 201 0.78 10.38 4.72
C LEU A 201 -0.08 10.11 5.95
N LEU A 202 0.41 9.29 6.88
CA LEU A 202 -0.28 8.95 8.13
C LEU A 202 0.24 9.83 9.27
N VAL A 203 -0.60 10.73 9.77
CA VAL A 203 -0.28 11.62 10.89
C VAL A 203 -0.89 11.05 12.17
N SER A 204 -0.08 10.38 12.99
CA SER A 204 -0.51 9.75 14.26
C SER A 204 0.62 9.72 15.28
N THR A 205 0.39 9.09 16.43
CA THR A 205 1.47 8.78 17.37
C THR A 205 2.31 7.61 16.84
N LYS A 206 3.65 7.72 16.93
CA LYS A 206 4.56 6.66 16.48
C LYS A 206 4.26 5.31 17.15
N LYS A 207 4.00 5.32 18.46
CA LYS A 207 3.73 4.11 19.25
C LYS A 207 2.50 3.36 18.74
N ARG A 208 1.40 4.06 18.48
CA ARG A 208 0.15 3.44 18.00
C ARG A 208 0.33 2.87 16.59
N LEU A 209 0.77 3.69 15.63
CA LEU A 209 0.90 3.20 14.25
C LEU A 209 1.92 2.07 14.13
N SER A 210 3.03 2.10 14.88
CA SER A 210 3.96 0.96 14.90
C SER A 210 3.29 -0.31 15.43
N PHE A 211 2.49 -0.21 16.51
CA PHE A 211 1.72 -1.35 17.02
C PHE A 211 0.74 -1.88 15.98
N GLU A 212 -0.05 -1.00 15.35
CA GLU A 212 -1.07 -1.40 14.37
C GLU A 212 -0.46 -2.02 13.10
N LEU A 213 0.69 -1.49 12.64
CA LEU A 213 1.40 -2.02 11.48
C LEU A 213 2.04 -3.39 11.75
N ASP A 214 2.56 -3.60 12.95
CA ASP A 214 3.20 -4.86 13.33
C ASP A 214 2.18 -5.89 13.85
N PHE A 215 0.88 -5.53 13.87
CA PHE A 215 -0.19 -6.42 14.29
C PHE A 215 -0.36 -7.57 13.30
N ASN A 216 -0.38 -8.80 13.82
CA ASN A 216 -0.57 -10.00 13.02
C ASN A 216 -2.06 -10.34 12.89
N PHE A 217 -2.51 -10.41 11.66
CA PHE A 217 -3.82 -10.88 11.28
C PHE A 217 -3.75 -12.32 10.77
N SER A 218 -4.88 -13.01 10.85
CA SER A 218 -5.05 -14.39 10.41
C SER A 218 -6.19 -14.50 9.41
N LEU A 219 -6.00 -15.24 8.33
CA LEU A 219 -7.06 -15.62 7.39
C LEU A 219 -7.32 -17.11 7.48
N LYS A 220 -8.60 -17.49 7.52
CA LYS A 220 -9.00 -18.89 7.50
C LYS A 220 -8.94 -19.42 6.07
N LYS A 221 -8.19 -20.50 5.82
CA LYS A 221 -8.27 -21.18 4.53
C LYS A 221 -9.62 -21.90 4.42
N THR A 222 -10.39 -21.61 3.37
CA THR A 222 -11.75 -22.14 3.13
C THR A 222 -11.90 -23.66 3.24
N LYS A 223 -10.81 -24.43 3.10
CA LYS A 223 -10.81 -25.90 3.16
C LYS A 223 -9.91 -26.51 4.23
N SER A 224 -9.28 -25.72 5.09
CA SER A 224 -8.29 -26.21 6.07
C SER A 224 -8.45 -25.55 7.44
N LYS A 225 -8.11 -26.28 8.51
CA LYS A 225 -7.97 -25.71 9.87
C LYS A 225 -6.73 -24.80 10.02
N THR A 226 -5.93 -24.67 8.97
CA THR A 226 -4.73 -23.81 8.97
C THR A 226 -5.09 -22.36 8.67
N PHE A 227 -4.55 -21.44 9.47
CA PHE A 227 -4.62 -20.01 9.22
C PHE A 227 -3.40 -19.52 8.43
N LEU A 228 -3.62 -18.60 7.49
CA LEU A 228 -2.55 -17.79 6.91
C LEU A 228 -2.33 -16.59 7.82
N GLN A 229 -1.09 -16.34 8.23
CA GLN A 229 -0.78 -15.21 9.09
C GLN A 229 0.05 -14.16 8.35
N GLY A 230 -0.23 -12.90 8.64
CA GLY A 230 0.53 -11.80 8.07
C GLY A 230 0.17 -10.45 8.67
N THR A 231 0.85 -9.42 8.17
CA THR A 231 0.66 -8.03 8.58
C THR A 231 0.24 -7.21 7.36
N LEU A 232 -0.53 -6.14 7.57
CA LEU A 232 -0.90 -5.22 6.50
C LEU A 232 0.27 -4.31 6.08
N LYS A 233 1.35 -4.29 6.86
CA LYS A 233 2.54 -3.47 6.64
C LYS A 233 3.18 -3.66 5.27
N ASP A 234 3.12 -4.86 4.70
CA ASP A 234 3.68 -5.17 3.39
C ASP A 234 2.90 -4.53 2.22
N ILE A 235 1.66 -4.07 2.45
CA ILE A 235 0.86 -3.24 1.52
C ILE A 235 1.01 -1.76 1.84
N ILE A 236 0.92 -1.40 3.12
CA ILE A 236 1.02 0.00 3.57
C ILE A 236 2.41 0.59 3.28
N ARG A 237 3.46 -0.23 3.38
CA ARG A 237 4.85 0.07 2.99
C ARG A 237 5.32 1.46 3.41
N PRO A 238 5.39 1.74 4.72
CA PRO A 238 5.82 3.04 5.23
C PRO A 238 7.30 3.29 4.96
N ARG A 239 7.62 4.41 4.30
CA ARG A 239 8.97 4.78 3.84
C ARG A 239 10.01 4.89 4.96
N ASN A 240 9.59 5.34 6.15
CA ASN A 240 10.46 5.42 7.33
C ASN A 240 10.68 4.06 8.02
N ASN A 241 10.20 2.96 7.43
CA ASN A 241 10.66 1.62 7.73
C ASN A 241 11.79 1.24 6.77
N THR A 242 12.92 0.80 7.32
CA THR A 242 14.12 0.44 6.56
C THR A 242 13.89 -0.65 5.51
N LEU A 243 12.85 -1.46 5.66
CA LEU A 243 12.51 -2.51 4.69
C LEU A 243 11.89 -1.95 3.39
N TYR A 244 11.19 -0.82 3.46
CA TYR A 244 10.35 -0.30 2.37
C TYR A 244 10.84 1.04 1.81
N SER A 245 11.98 1.56 2.28
CA SER A 245 12.48 2.88 1.89
C SER A 245 12.66 3.05 0.37
N GLY A 246 12.95 1.97 -0.36
CA GLY A 246 13.11 1.96 -1.82
C GLY A 246 11.84 1.60 -2.63
N SER A 247 10.78 1.14 -1.97
CA SER A 247 9.50 0.79 -2.62
C SER A 247 8.36 1.04 -1.65
N TYR A 248 8.02 2.32 -1.46
CA TYR A 248 7.06 2.75 -0.46
C TYR A 248 5.69 3.07 -1.06
N ARG A 249 4.67 3.06 -0.19
CA ARG A 249 3.31 3.55 -0.48
C ARG A 249 2.85 4.64 0.47
N SER A 250 3.45 4.69 1.66
CA SER A 250 3.08 5.66 2.68
C SER A 250 4.28 6.23 3.41
N LEU A 251 4.04 7.25 4.22
CA LEU A 251 4.95 7.77 5.22
C LEU A 251 4.21 7.93 6.54
N ILE A 252 4.87 7.66 7.66
CA ILE A 252 4.31 7.92 8.98
C ILE A 252 4.94 9.19 9.55
N CYS A 253 4.11 10.18 9.86
CA CYS A 253 4.51 11.38 10.58
C CYS A 253 4.02 11.34 12.03
N PRO A 254 4.94 11.28 13.01
CA PRO A 254 4.60 11.49 14.41
C PRO A 254 4.03 12.89 14.68
N VAL A 255 2.89 12.96 15.35
CA VAL A 255 2.23 14.24 15.75
C VAL A 255 3.18 15.14 16.55
N ASN A 256 4.06 14.55 17.36
CA ASN A 256 4.98 15.26 18.25
C ASN A 256 6.27 15.77 17.58
N MET A 257 6.42 15.67 16.25
CA MET A 257 7.56 16.28 15.57
C MET A 257 7.60 17.80 15.75
N LYS A 258 8.79 18.38 15.92
CA LYS A 258 8.97 19.84 16.06
C LYS A 258 8.88 20.58 14.72
N LYS A 259 9.34 19.92 13.66
CA LYS A 259 9.36 20.45 12.29
C LYS A 259 8.25 19.80 11.48
N PRO A 260 7.77 20.50 10.44
CA PRO A 260 6.80 19.92 9.51
C PRO A 260 7.35 18.63 8.90
N PRO A 261 6.47 17.73 8.43
CA PRO A 261 6.91 16.62 7.61
C PRO A 261 7.41 17.27 6.32
N GLU A 262 8.70 17.20 6.05
CA GLU A 262 9.24 17.61 4.75
C GLU A 262 9.09 16.38 3.83
N PRO A 263 8.06 16.33 2.96
CA PRO A 263 8.17 15.48 1.79
C PRO A 263 9.40 15.97 1.01
N ASP A 264 10.24 15.06 0.52
CA ASP A 264 11.42 15.39 -0.31
C ASP A 264 10.99 15.96 -1.69
N GLY A 265 10.23 17.05 -1.72
CA GLY A 265 9.54 17.59 -2.90
C GLY A 265 8.33 16.78 -3.40
N ILE A 266 8.08 15.58 -2.85
CA ILE A 266 7.00 14.70 -3.33
C ILE A 266 5.74 14.85 -2.47
N GLN A 267 4.70 15.44 -3.03
CA GLN A 267 3.43 15.60 -2.32
C GLN A 267 2.69 14.25 -2.16
N PRO A 268 2.19 13.90 -0.96
CA PRO A 268 1.31 12.74 -0.81
C PRO A 268 -0.02 12.98 -1.52
N TRP A 269 -0.57 11.93 -2.12
CA TRP A 269 -1.90 12.02 -2.74
C TRP A 269 -3.00 12.29 -1.70
N CYS A 270 -3.00 11.53 -0.60
CA CYS A 270 -3.92 11.70 0.52
C CYS A 270 -3.20 11.73 1.86
N ILE A 271 -3.77 12.47 2.81
CA ILE A 271 -3.27 12.57 4.18
C ILE A 271 -4.35 12.10 5.13
N ILE A 272 -3.95 11.21 6.04
CA ILE A 272 -4.83 10.67 7.06
C ILE A 272 -4.36 11.22 8.40
N PHE A 273 -5.12 12.16 8.95
CA PHE A 273 -4.94 12.66 10.31
C PHE A 273 -5.65 11.72 11.28
N ASP A 274 -4.89 10.87 11.95
CA ASP A 274 -5.38 9.92 12.96
C ASP A 274 -5.35 10.54 14.37
N SER A 275 -5.74 11.80 14.49
CA SER A 275 -5.95 12.52 15.77
C SER A 275 -6.39 13.96 15.54
N ALA A 276 -7.17 14.50 16.49
CA ALA A 276 -7.46 15.93 16.59
C ALA A 276 -6.17 16.78 16.69
N ASP A 277 -5.20 16.36 17.51
CA ASP A 277 -3.93 17.08 17.68
C ASP A 277 -3.10 17.13 16.40
N GLY A 278 -3.00 16.01 15.69
CA GLY A 278 -2.28 15.94 14.42
C GLY A 278 -2.92 16.81 13.36
N TYR A 279 -4.25 16.77 13.27
CA TYR A 279 -5.03 17.58 12.35
C TYR A 279 -4.84 19.08 12.60
N LEU A 280 -5.20 19.56 13.80
CA LEU A 280 -5.16 20.98 14.15
C LEU A 280 -3.75 21.59 14.04
N LYS A 281 -2.71 20.77 14.14
CA LYS A 281 -1.33 21.21 14.04
C LYS A 281 -0.82 21.33 12.61
N TRP A 282 -1.25 20.43 11.71
CA TRP A 282 -0.54 20.21 10.45
C TRP A 282 -1.41 20.36 9.19
N HIS A 283 -2.73 20.47 9.29
CA HIS A 283 -3.65 20.49 8.14
C HIS A 283 -3.35 21.59 7.10
N GLN A 284 -2.95 22.78 7.55
CA GLN A 284 -2.61 23.93 6.69
C GLN A 284 -1.37 23.71 5.82
N LEU A 285 -0.48 22.77 6.19
CA LEU A 285 0.70 22.49 5.38
C LEU A 285 0.40 21.65 4.13
N PHE A 286 -0.83 21.17 4.02
CA PHE A 286 -1.21 20.16 3.05
C PHE A 286 -2.47 20.54 2.28
N GLU A 287 -2.53 21.80 1.86
CA GLU A 287 -3.66 22.38 1.15
C GLU A 287 -3.81 21.85 -0.28
N ASN A 288 -2.80 21.18 -0.86
CA ASN A 288 -2.95 20.57 -2.20
C ASN A 288 -3.09 19.03 -2.16
N SER A 289 -3.22 18.42 -0.98
CA SER A 289 -3.45 16.98 -0.83
C SER A 289 -4.87 16.71 -0.34
N HIS A 290 -5.46 15.60 -0.76
CA HIS A 290 -6.72 15.15 -0.17
C HIS A 290 -6.55 14.89 1.33
N GLN A 291 -7.60 15.16 2.12
CA GLN A 291 -7.52 15.05 3.58
C GLN A 291 -8.60 14.14 4.13
N ILE A 292 -8.19 13.18 4.96
CA ILE A 292 -9.07 12.38 5.79
C ILE A 292 -8.72 12.69 7.24
N VAL A 293 -9.71 13.09 8.02
CA VAL A 293 -9.56 13.50 9.41
C VAL A 293 -10.36 12.55 10.29
N ILE A 294 -9.65 11.75 11.07
CA ILE A 294 -10.22 10.78 12.00
C ILE A 294 -10.16 11.37 13.41
N LEU A 295 -11.34 11.63 13.97
CA LEU A 295 -11.52 12.19 15.29
C LEU A 295 -12.10 11.13 16.23
N ASP A 296 -11.42 10.89 17.33
CA ASP A 296 -11.90 10.03 18.39
C ASP A 296 -12.63 10.89 19.43
N ARG A 297 -13.89 10.55 19.72
CA ARG A 297 -14.79 11.34 20.59
C ARG A 297 -14.24 11.51 22.01
N ALA A 298 -13.33 10.64 22.45
CA ALA A 298 -12.68 10.74 23.76
C ALA A 298 -11.45 11.67 23.76
N GLU A 299 -11.01 12.21 22.62
CA GLU A 299 -9.85 13.11 22.56
C GLU A 299 -10.12 14.48 23.19
N LYS A 300 -9.12 15.00 23.91
CA LYS A 300 -9.19 16.31 24.57
C LYS A 300 -9.60 17.45 23.62
N ARG A 301 -9.09 17.42 22.38
CA ARG A 301 -9.34 18.46 21.36
C ARG A 301 -10.36 18.05 20.31
N PHE A 302 -11.17 17.02 20.57
CA PHE A 302 -12.22 16.55 19.66
C PHE A 302 -13.14 17.70 19.21
N LYS A 303 -13.69 18.46 20.17
CA LYS A 303 -14.65 19.55 19.89
C LYS A 303 -14.04 20.65 19.03
N GLU A 304 -12.79 21.01 19.28
CA GLU A 304 -12.07 22.03 18.53
C GLU A 304 -11.81 21.58 17.08
N ALA A 305 -11.34 20.35 16.89
CA ALA A 305 -11.12 19.78 15.58
C ALA A 305 -12.43 19.64 14.79
N ALA A 306 -13.50 19.17 15.42
CA ALA A 306 -14.83 19.05 14.81
C ALA A 306 -15.38 20.41 14.40
N ALA A 307 -15.28 21.44 15.26
CA ALA A 307 -15.67 22.80 14.93
C ALA A 307 -14.90 23.35 13.74
N HIS A 308 -13.59 23.10 13.68
CA HIS A 308 -12.76 23.52 12.55
C HIS A 308 -13.15 22.82 11.23
N ILE A 309 -13.45 21.52 11.25
CA ILE A 309 -13.97 20.82 10.05
C ILE A 309 -15.32 21.39 9.61
N ASN A 310 -16.23 21.66 10.55
CA ASN A 310 -17.53 22.28 10.24
C ASN A 310 -17.36 23.66 9.61
N GLN A 311 -16.43 24.48 10.12
CA GLN A 311 -16.10 25.77 9.52
C GLN A 311 -15.62 25.63 8.07
N ARG A 312 -14.77 24.65 7.79
CA ARG A 312 -14.32 24.35 6.42
C ARG A 312 -15.47 23.91 5.52
N TYR A 313 -16.37 23.09 6.03
CA TYR A 313 -17.57 22.66 5.30
C TYR A 313 -18.49 23.83 4.92
N TYR A 314 -18.57 24.89 5.73
CA TYR A 314 -19.32 26.09 5.35
C TYR A 314 -18.72 26.80 4.12
N ASN A 315 -17.40 26.68 3.90
CA ASN A 315 -16.67 27.27 2.77
C ASN A 315 -16.40 26.27 1.63
N ARG A 316 -17.13 25.16 1.59
CA ARG A 316 -16.95 24.11 0.58
C ARG A 316 -17.29 24.58 -0.83
N ALA A 317 -16.77 23.86 -1.82
CA ALA A 317 -17.26 23.91 -3.20
C ALA A 317 -18.66 23.28 -3.32
N ASP A 318 -19.43 23.70 -4.32
CA ASP A 318 -20.77 23.16 -4.57
C ASP A 318 -20.76 21.70 -5.06
N SER A 319 -19.64 21.26 -5.64
CA SER A 319 -19.47 19.88 -6.11
C SER A 319 -19.19 18.91 -4.96
N LEU A 320 -19.77 17.71 -5.04
CA LEU A 320 -19.42 16.61 -4.15
C LEU A 320 -18.21 15.83 -4.71
N PRO A 321 -17.40 15.19 -3.85
CA PRO A 321 -16.36 14.28 -4.29
C PRO A 321 -16.94 13.13 -5.14
N ALA A 322 -16.21 12.72 -6.18
CA ALA A 322 -16.64 11.68 -7.10
C ALA A 322 -16.83 10.32 -6.41
N PHE A 323 -16.00 9.99 -5.42
CA PHE A 323 -16.11 8.72 -4.67
C PHE A 323 -17.42 8.57 -3.88
N ILE A 324 -18.18 9.65 -3.63
CA ILE A 324 -19.44 9.58 -2.86
C ILE A 324 -20.43 8.59 -3.47
N ARG A 325 -20.42 8.40 -4.80
CA ARG A 325 -21.30 7.42 -5.46
C ARG A 325 -20.98 5.97 -5.11
N GLY A 326 -19.72 5.68 -4.77
CA GLY A 326 -19.25 4.36 -4.32
C GLY A 326 -19.08 4.27 -2.80
N PHE A 327 -19.41 5.34 -2.06
CA PHE A 327 -19.20 5.38 -0.62
C PHE A 327 -20.30 4.62 0.12
N LEU A 328 -19.89 3.75 1.04
CA LEU A 328 -20.83 2.93 1.81
C LEU A 328 -21.66 3.79 2.78
N PRO A 329 -22.89 3.35 3.13
CA PRO A 329 -23.62 3.94 4.25
C PRO A 329 -22.76 3.97 5.51
N THR A 330 -22.76 5.10 6.21
CA THR A 330 -21.99 5.26 7.44
C THR A 330 -22.45 4.25 8.50
N LEU A 331 -21.52 3.56 9.14
CA LEU A 331 -21.84 2.62 10.22
C LEU A 331 -22.42 3.33 11.45
N THR A 332 -23.26 2.62 12.18
CA THR A 332 -23.82 3.10 13.45
C THR A 332 -22.71 3.56 14.40
N GLY A 333 -22.85 4.78 14.94
CA GLY A 333 -21.89 5.39 15.85
C GLY A 333 -20.76 6.16 15.17
N ILE A 334 -20.61 6.07 13.84
CA ILE A 334 -19.74 6.93 13.05
C ILE A 334 -20.55 8.14 12.56
N GLU A 335 -19.97 9.33 12.69
CA GLU A 335 -20.46 10.53 12.02
C GLU A 335 -19.50 10.89 10.89
N THR A 336 -20.04 11.24 9.72
CA THR A 336 -19.25 11.52 8.52
C THR A 336 -19.64 12.87 7.95
N ILE A 337 -18.64 13.66 7.57
CA ILE A 337 -18.81 14.87 6.77
C ILE A 337 -17.82 14.82 5.62
N CYS A 338 -18.28 15.14 4.41
CA CYS A 338 -17.44 15.06 3.23
C CYS A 338 -17.79 16.16 2.24
N PHE A 339 -16.76 16.80 1.67
CA PHE A 339 -16.92 17.94 0.79
C PHE A 339 -15.66 18.18 -0.05
N ASN A 340 -15.81 18.89 -1.17
CA ASN A 340 -14.69 19.44 -1.93
C ASN A 340 -14.35 20.85 -1.42
N GLU A 341 -13.08 21.22 -1.53
CA GLU A 341 -12.60 22.59 -1.38
C GLU A 341 -12.08 23.07 -2.75
N ASN A 342 -12.25 24.37 -3.01
CA ASN A 342 -11.79 25.03 -4.24
C ASN A 342 -10.27 25.15 -4.31
#